data_AF-Q6NER3-F1
#
_entry.id   AF-Q6NER3-F1
#
_cell.length_a   1.000
_cell.length_b   1.000
_cell.length_c   1.000
_cell.angle_alpha   90.00
_cell.angle_beta   90.00
_cell.angle_gamma   90.00
#
_symmetry.space_group_name_H-M   'P 1'
#
loop_
_entity.id
_entity.type
_entity.pdbx_description
1 polymer ?
#
loop_
_entity_poly.entity_id
_entity_poly.type
_entity_poly.pdbx_seq_one_letter_code
_entity_poly.pdbx_strand_id
1 'polypeptide(L)'
;MLVGARCRDIHQKNIVGGEASRATKDIDFALALENWELFRALKQRFPSTTNAWQSVLVEGITLDIIPFGELEEPLGEVSSGYTHKLNVRGMQEVFEHAQFLQLGDGLTIRMPTVSGLAALKMFAWLDRGREKYGWFSLGKRY
;
A
#
# COMPACT_ATOMS: atom_id res chain seq x y z
N MET A 1 -5.15 0.69 -6.34
CA MET A 1 -6.12 0.63 -5.22
C MET A 1 -5.70 1.63 -4.17
N LEU A 2 -6.61 2.51 -3.73
CA LEU A 2 -6.36 3.41 -2.60
C LEU A 2 -6.26 2.61 -1.31
N VAL A 3 -5.20 2.80 -0.55
CA VAL A 3 -4.98 2.10 0.72
C VAL A 3 -4.65 3.10 1.83
N GLY A 4 -4.09 2.62 2.94
CA GLY A 4 -3.52 3.50 3.95
C GLY A 4 -4.52 4.32 4.75
N ALA A 5 -4.07 5.48 5.21
CA ALA A 5 -4.84 6.33 6.13
C ALA A 5 -6.10 6.89 5.45
N ARG A 6 -6.01 7.28 4.18
CA ARG A 6 -7.13 7.87 3.45
C ARG A 6 -8.29 6.88 3.32
N CYS A 7 -8.01 5.61 3.08
CA CYS A 7 -9.03 4.56 3.04
C CYS A 7 -9.72 4.38 4.41
N ARG A 8 -8.95 4.34 5.51
CA ARG A 8 -9.51 4.30 6.87
C ARG A 8 -10.47 5.47 7.11
N ASP A 9 -10.05 6.67 6.73
CA ASP A 9 -10.80 7.88 6.99
C ASP A 9 -12.14 7.91 6.21
N ILE A 10 -12.15 7.41 4.97
CA ILE A 10 -13.37 7.23 4.18
C ILE A 10 -14.31 6.23 4.86
N HIS A 11 -13.80 5.07 5.29
CA HIS A 11 -14.59 4.08 6.02
C HIS A 11 -15.17 4.64 7.31
N GLN A 12 -14.36 5.34 8.11
CA GLN A 12 -14.80 5.95 9.37
C GLN A 12 -15.92 6.96 9.13
N LYS A 13 -15.77 7.84 8.13
CA LYS A 13 -16.80 8.81 7.76
C LYS A 13 -18.10 8.13 7.36
N ASN A 14 -18.02 7.04 6.59
CA ASN A 14 -19.20 6.31 6.12
C ASN A 14 -19.92 5.52 7.23
N ILE A 15 -19.20 5.04 8.25
CA ILE A 15 -19.77 4.19 9.30
C ILE A 15 -20.29 5.00 10.49
N VAL A 16 -19.48 5.91 11.02
CA VAL A 16 -19.74 6.58 12.31
C VAL A 16 -20.26 8.00 12.12
N GLY A 17 -20.04 8.59 10.94
CA GLY A 17 -20.21 10.02 10.73
C GLY A 17 -19.11 10.82 11.44
N GLY A 18 -18.62 11.88 10.80
CA GLY A 18 -17.58 12.74 11.34
C GLY A 18 -16.43 12.99 10.38
N GLU A 19 -15.64 14.03 10.68
CA GLU A 19 -14.48 14.40 9.89
C GLU A 19 -13.25 13.56 10.27
N ALA A 20 -12.39 13.32 9.28
CA ALA A 20 -11.12 12.64 9.50
C ALA A 20 -10.26 13.45 10.47
N SER A 21 -9.72 12.79 11.51
CA SER A 21 -8.94 13.47 12.56
C SER A 21 -7.52 13.87 12.12
N ARG A 22 -7.08 13.48 10.92
CA ARG A 22 -5.72 13.74 10.40
C ARG A 22 -5.75 14.20 8.95
N ALA A 23 -5.14 15.36 8.70
CA ALA A 23 -4.68 15.73 7.37
C ALA A 23 -3.40 14.93 7.05
N THR A 24 -3.56 13.76 6.42
CA THR A 24 -2.42 13.09 5.77
C THR A 24 -2.14 13.81 4.45
N LYS A 25 -0.86 14.19 4.23
CA LYS A 25 -0.44 14.91 3.02
C LYS A 25 -0.12 13.96 1.87
N ASP A 26 0.16 12.71 2.21
CA ASP A 26 0.51 11.60 1.36
C ASP A 26 -0.69 10.70 1.10
N ILE A 27 -0.78 10.16 -0.12
CA ILE A 27 -1.80 9.19 -0.51
C ILE A 27 -1.11 7.89 -0.92
N ASP A 28 -1.47 6.80 -0.25
CA ASP A 28 -0.95 5.48 -0.56
C ASP A 28 -1.75 4.78 -1.67
N PHE A 29 -1.07 4.36 -2.73
CA PHE A 29 -1.66 3.56 -3.81
C PHE A 29 -0.94 2.23 -3.97
N ALA A 30 -1.70 1.14 -3.81
CA ALA A 30 -1.24 -0.18 -4.22
C ALA A 30 -1.46 -0.38 -5.72
N LEU A 31 -0.40 -0.71 -6.47
CA LEU A 31 -0.44 -0.98 -7.91
C LEU A 31 -0.01 -2.42 -8.20
N ALA A 32 -0.89 -3.18 -8.86
CA ALA A 32 -0.56 -4.48 -9.41
C ALA A 32 0.33 -4.25 -10.64
N LEU A 33 1.54 -4.79 -10.62
CA LEU A 33 2.53 -4.61 -11.66
C LEU A 33 3.18 -5.95 -12.00
N GLU A 34 3.42 -6.15 -13.28
CA GLU A 34 4.03 -7.38 -13.81
C GLU A 34 5.54 -7.41 -13.53
N ASN A 35 6.19 -6.25 -13.50
CA ASN A 35 7.64 -6.16 -13.38
C ASN A 35 8.10 -4.78 -12.88
N TRP A 36 9.40 -4.70 -12.55
CA TRP A 36 10.02 -3.48 -12.04
C TRP A 36 10.25 -2.42 -13.12
N GLU A 37 10.31 -2.78 -14.40
CA GLU A 37 10.43 -1.87 -15.53
C GLU A 37 9.23 -0.93 -15.59
N LEU A 38 8.01 -1.45 -15.41
CA LEU A 38 6.78 -0.65 -15.33
C LEU A 38 6.81 0.33 -14.16
N PHE A 39 7.27 -0.12 -12.99
CA PHE A 39 7.44 0.75 -11.84
C PHE A 39 8.45 1.89 -12.12
N ARG A 40 9.58 1.57 -12.77
CA ARG A 40 10.59 2.56 -13.15
C ARG A 40 10.06 3.56 -14.18
N ALA A 41 9.29 3.10 -15.18
CA ALA A 41 8.65 3.98 -16.16
C ALA A 41 7.68 4.97 -15.50
N LEU A 42 6.87 4.50 -14.53
CA LEU A 42 5.98 5.33 -13.74
C LEU A 42 6.77 6.39 -12.94
N LYS A 43 7.85 5.99 -12.28
CA LYS A 43 8.75 6.90 -11.54
C LYS A 43 9.41 7.96 -12.42
N GLN A 44 9.75 7.61 -13.66
CA GLN A 44 10.30 8.57 -14.63
C GLN A 44 9.25 9.57 -15.11
N ARG A 45 8.01 9.11 -15.30
CA ARG A 45 6.90 9.98 -15.73
C ARG A 45 6.46 10.97 -14.66
N PHE A 46 6.51 10.54 -13.39
CA PHE A 46 6.07 11.30 -12.22
C PHE A 46 7.22 11.40 -11.19
N PRO A 47 8.21 12.27 -11.43
CA PRO A 47 9.35 12.41 -10.53
C PRO A 47 8.88 12.89 -9.14
N SER A 48 9.49 12.34 -8.08
CA SER A 48 9.22 12.76 -6.70
C SER A 48 10.07 13.96 -6.29
N THR A 49 9.60 14.69 -5.28
CA THR A 49 10.38 15.70 -4.55
C THR A 49 11.10 15.11 -3.33
N THR A 50 10.91 13.82 -3.04
CA THR A 50 11.51 13.11 -1.93
C THR A 50 12.49 12.04 -2.40
N ASN A 51 13.38 11.60 -1.51
CA ASN A 51 14.29 10.48 -1.77
C ASN A 51 13.66 9.10 -1.53
N ALA A 52 12.38 9.04 -1.17
CA ALA A 52 11.69 7.78 -0.94
C ALA A 52 11.51 7.01 -2.27
N TRP A 53 11.94 5.75 -2.30
CA TRP A 53 11.95 4.96 -3.54
C TRP A 53 10.53 4.76 -4.10
N GLN A 54 9.52 4.70 -3.23
CA GLN A 54 8.12 4.51 -3.59
C GLN A 54 7.40 5.79 -4.04
N SER A 55 7.94 6.96 -3.72
CA SER A 55 7.20 8.22 -3.82
C SER A 55 7.12 8.75 -5.26
N VAL A 56 6.03 9.39 -5.64
CA VAL A 56 5.87 10.18 -6.88
C VAL A 56 5.14 11.48 -6.60
N LEU A 57 5.30 12.47 -7.48
CA LEU A 57 4.54 13.72 -7.42
C LEU A 57 3.58 13.83 -8.60
N VAL A 58 2.31 14.08 -8.31
CA VAL A 58 1.26 14.31 -9.32
C VAL A 58 0.50 15.57 -8.92
N GLU A 59 0.51 16.61 -9.77
CA GLU A 59 -0.21 17.87 -9.53
C GLU A 59 0.04 18.48 -8.13
N GLY A 60 1.29 18.39 -7.64
CA GLY A 60 1.67 18.89 -6.32
C GLY A 60 1.29 17.99 -5.13
N ILE A 61 0.70 16.83 -5.39
CA ILE A 61 0.33 15.83 -4.38
C ILE A 61 1.36 14.70 -4.38
N THR A 62 1.90 14.40 -3.20
CA THR A 62 2.81 13.27 -3.02
C THR A 62 2.01 11.98 -2.89
N LEU A 63 2.33 11.00 -3.73
CA LEU A 63 1.76 9.65 -3.67
C LEU A 63 2.85 8.64 -3.32
N ASP A 64 2.55 7.71 -2.43
CA ASP A 64 3.41 6.57 -2.13
C ASP A 64 2.87 5.34 -2.86
N ILE A 65 3.68 4.81 -3.79
CA ILE A 65 3.30 3.69 -4.65
C ILE A 65 3.78 2.38 -4.03
N ILE A 66 2.85 1.50 -3.69
CA ILE A 66 3.13 0.17 -3.18
C ILE A 66 2.99 -0.82 -4.35
N PRO A 67 4.08 -1.24 -5.00
CA PRO A 67 4.00 -2.25 -6.05
C PRO A 67 3.68 -3.62 -5.44
N PHE A 68 2.86 -4.41 -6.11
CA PHE A 68 2.56 -5.81 -5.76
C PHE A 68 2.20 -6.58 -7.05
N GLY A 69 2.02 -7.89 -6.99
CA GLY A 69 1.71 -8.73 -8.15
C GLY A 69 2.89 -9.59 -8.58
N GLU A 70 3.14 -9.70 -9.88
CA GLU A 70 4.11 -10.68 -10.41
C GLU A 70 5.57 -10.34 -10.09
N LEU A 71 5.87 -9.08 -9.76
CA LEU A 71 7.21 -8.65 -9.34
C LEU A 71 7.57 -9.07 -7.90
N GLU A 72 6.64 -9.68 -7.17
CA GLU A 72 6.87 -10.17 -5.81
C GLU A 72 7.92 -11.28 -5.80
N GLU A 73 9.01 -11.06 -5.07
CA GLU A 73 10.09 -12.01 -4.93
C GLU A 73 10.74 -11.94 -3.52
N PRO A 74 10.48 -12.93 -2.65
CA PRO A 74 9.51 -14.03 -2.78
C PRO A 74 8.05 -13.52 -2.73
N LEU A 75 7.08 -14.40 -3.02
CA LEU A 75 5.64 -14.07 -2.91
C LEU A 75 5.30 -13.39 -1.57
N GLY A 76 4.63 -12.24 -1.65
CA GLY A 76 4.28 -11.36 -0.55
C GLY A 76 5.38 -10.36 -0.15
N GLU A 77 6.48 -10.27 -0.89
CA GLU A 77 7.58 -9.33 -0.66
C GLU A 77 8.02 -8.65 -1.96
N VAL A 78 8.28 -7.35 -1.89
CA VAL A 78 8.87 -6.58 -2.99
C VAL A 78 10.12 -5.88 -2.49
N SER A 79 11.19 -5.88 -3.28
CA SER A 79 12.47 -5.26 -2.90
C SER A 79 12.95 -4.24 -3.93
N SER A 80 13.00 -2.97 -3.53
CA SER A 80 13.64 -1.92 -4.33
C SER A 80 15.14 -1.95 -4.06
N GLY A 81 15.84 -2.80 -4.81
CA GLY A 81 17.27 -3.10 -4.59
C GLY A 81 17.50 -3.91 -3.31
N TYR A 82 18.68 -3.78 -2.71
CA TYR A 82 19.08 -4.60 -1.55
C TYR A 82 18.64 -4.05 -0.18
N THR A 83 18.23 -2.79 -0.11
CA THR A 83 18.06 -2.08 1.17
C THR A 83 16.60 -1.87 1.57
N HIS A 84 15.67 -1.91 0.64
CA HIS A 84 14.26 -1.62 0.90
C HIS A 84 13.38 -2.81 0.54
N LYS A 85 13.04 -3.60 1.55
CA LYS A 85 12.05 -4.68 1.45
C LYS A 85 10.72 -4.19 1.97
N LEU A 86 9.64 -4.52 1.27
CA LEU A 86 8.29 -4.19 1.66
C LEU A 86 7.43 -5.45 1.63
N ASN A 87 6.79 -5.75 2.75
CA ASN A 87 5.82 -6.81 2.84
C ASN A 87 4.50 -6.37 2.20
N VAL A 88 4.09 -7.08 1.15
CA VAL A 88 2.85 -6.85 0.42
C VAL A 88 1.92 -8.07 0.49
N ARG A 89 2.18 -8.97 1.44
CA ARG A 89 1.37 -10.17 1.65
C ARG A 89 -0.10 -9.79 1.87
N GLY A 90 -0.98 -10.51 1.17
CA GLY A 90 -2.42 -10.27 1.19
C GLY A 90 -2.89 -9.11 0.31
N MET A 91 -1.99 -8.36 -0.35
CA MET A 91 -2.39 -7.26 -1.23
C MET A 91 -3.19 -7.76 -2.44
N GLN A 92 -2.78 -8.86 -3.06
CA GLN A 92 -3.49 -9.46 -4.21
C GLN A 92 -4.93 -9.86 -3.84
N GLU A 93 -5.11 -10.63 -2.77
CA GLU A 93 -6.43 -11.07 -2.29
C GLU A 93 -7.32 -9.85 -1.93
N VAL A 94 -6.76 -8.89 -1.20
CA VAL A 94 -7.49 -7.67 -0.85
C VAL A 94 -7.84 -6.83 -2.07
N PHE A 95 -6.97 -6.81 -3.09
CA PHE A 95 -7.23 -6.11 -4.34
C PHE A 95 -8.37 -6.76 -5.13
N GLU A 96 -8.40 -8.09 -5.23
CA GLU A 96 -9.44 -8.86 -5.91
C GLU A 96 -10.82 -8.68 -5.27
N HIS A 97 -10.88 -8.58 -3.94
CA HIS A 97 -12.11 -8.37 -3.18
C HIS A 97 -12.39 -6.91 -2.82
N ALA A 98 -11.63 -5.97 -3.40
CA ALA A 98 -11.81 -4.55 -3.14
C ALA A 98 -13.16 -4.04 -3.68
N GLN A 99 -13.74 -3.07 -2.97
CA GLN A 99 -14.91 -2.33 -3.44
C GLN A 99 -14.48 -1.18 -4.37
N PHE A 100 -15.41 -0.71 -5.20
CA PHE A 100 -15.18 0.45 -6.07
C PHE A 100 -15.67 1.72 -5.39
N LEU A 101 -14.78 2.71 -5.31
CA LEU A 101 -15.07 4.08 -4.89
C LEU A 101 -15.23 4.95 -6.14
N GLN A 102 -16.36 5.65 -6.25
CA GLN A 102 -16.60 6.63 -7.31
C GLN A 102 -15.95 7.98 -6.94
N LEU A 103 -15.14 8.54 -7.84
CA LEU A 103 -14.44 9.82 -7.62
C LEU A 103 -15.10 11.00 -8.35
N GLY A 104 -15.95 10.74 -9.35
CA GLY A 104 -16.54 11.74 -10.26
C GLY A 104 -16.34 11.35 -11.72
N ASP A 105 -17.15 11.88 -12.63
CA ASP A 105 -17.02 11.68 -14.09
C ASP A 105 -16.96 10.20 -14.54
N GLY A 106 -17.61 9.31 -13.80
CA GLY A 106 -17.59 7.86 -14.05
C GLY A 106 -16.27 7.17 -13.68
N LEU A 107 -15.30 7.89 -13.11
CA LEU A 107 -14.04 7.32 -12.67
C LEU A 107 -14.21 6.56 -11.36
N THR A 108 -13.90 5.26 -11.41
CA THR A 108 -13.82 4.39 -10.24
C THR A 108 -12.39 4.09 -9.86
N ILE A 109 -12.13 3.97 -8.55
CA ILE A 109 -10.91 3.37 -8.04
C ILE A 109 -11.25 2.19 -7.11
N ARG A 110 -10.38 1.18 -7.05
CA ARG A 110 -10.48 0.16 -6.01
C ARG A 110 -10.08 0.73 -4.65
N MET A 111 -10.82 0.35 -3.62
CA MET A 111 -10.54 0.62 -2.21
C MET A 111 -10.83 -0.67 -1.42
N PRO A 112 -9.97 -1.09 -0.47
CA PRO A 112 -10.22 -2.31 0.29
C PRO A 112 -11.50 -2.15 1.11
N THR A 113 -12.17 -3.27 1.36
CA THR A 113 -13.24 -3.35 2.37
C THR A 113 -12.66 -3.09 3.77
N VAL A 114 -13.51 -2.90 4.78
CA VAL A 114 -13.04 -2.73 6.17
C VAL A 114 -12.22 -3.95 6.63
N SER A 115 -12.68 -5.16 6.30
CA SER A 115 -11.97 -6.40 6.62
C SER A 115 -10.65 -6.52 5.86
N GLY A 116 -10.63 -6.17 4.57
CA GLY A 116 -9.40 -6.16 3.78
C GLY A 116 -8.36 -5.17 4.32
N LEU A 117 -8.80 -3.96 4.70
CA LEU A 117 -7.93 -2.96 5.31
C LEU A 117 -7.38 -3.45 6.66
N ALA A 118 -8.21 -4.10 7.48
CA ALA A 118 -7.80 -4.69 8.75
C ALA A 118 -6.74 -5.79 8.52
N ALA A 119 -6.93 -6.66 7.53
CA ALA A 119 -5.96 -7.69 7.16
C ALA A 119 -4.59 -7.10 6.78
N LEU A 120 -4.55 -6.10 5.90
CA LEU A 120 -3.31 -5.41 5.53
C LEU A 120 -2.63 -4.76 6.73
N LYS A 121 -3.39 -4.18 7.65
CA LYS A 121 -2.83 -3.59 8.89
C LYS A 121 -2.26 -4.64 9.84
N MET A 122 -2.87 -5.83 9.92
CA MET A 122 -2.32 -6.94 10.70
C MET A 122 -0.99 -7.43 10.14
N PHE A 123 -0.88 -7.63 8.81
CA PHE A 123 0.40 -7.98 8.18
C PHE A 123 1.48 -6.92 8.46
N ALA A 124 1.16 -5.64 8.26
CA ALA A 124 2.09 -4.56 8.53
C ALA A 124 2.49 -4.47 10.03
N TRP A 125 1.58 -4.82 10.95
CA TRP A 125 1.89 -4.85 12.38
C TRP A 125 2.80 -6.02 12.75
N LEU A 126 2.56 -7.22 12.21
CA LEU A 126 3.42 -8.38 12.40
C LEU A 126 4.84 -8.12 11.88
N ASP A 127 4.95 -7.44 10.74
CA ASP A 127 6.24 -7.09 10.14
C ASP A 127 7.06 -6.14 11.03
N ARG A 128 6.44 -5.05 11.51
CA ARG A 128 7.07 -4.15 12.50
C ARG A 128 7.43 -4.86 13.81
N GLY A 129 6.61 -5.83 14.24
CA GLY A 129 6.91 -6.66 15.41
C GLY A 129 8.17 -7.50 15.22
N ARG A 130 8.33 -8.12 14.04
CA ARG A 130 9.53 -8.91 13.69
C ARG A 130 10.78 -8.05 13.67
N GLU A 131 10.73 -6.89 13.03
CA GLU A 131 11.85 -5.95 12.96
C GLU A 131 12.24 -5.43 14.34
N LYS A 132 11.25 -5.05 15.16
CA LYS A 132 11.51 -4.38 16.44
C LYS A 132 11.84 -5.31 17.60
N TYR A 133 11.30 -6.53 17.64
CA TYR A 133 11.52 -7.41 18.79
C TYR A 133 11.81 -8.89 18.47
N GLY A 134 12.03 -9.27 17.20
CA GLY A 134 12.50 -10.62 16.88
C GLY A 134 11.55 -11.75 17.27
N TRP A 135 10.23 -11.51 17.30
CA TRP A 135 9.19 -12.44 17.82
C TRP A 135 9.21 -13.85 17.20
N PHE A 136 9.92 -14.06 16.09
CA PHE A 136 9.99 -15.33 15.37
C PHE A 136 11.42 -15.83 15.08
N SER A 137 12.49 -15.22 15.64
CA SER A 137 13.87 -15.72 15.47
C SER A 137 14.22 -16.90 16.39
N LEU A 138 13.29 -17.37 17.24
CA LEU A 138 13.46 -18.51 18.16
C LEU A 138 12.87 -19.84 17.66
N GLY A 139 12.48 -19.93 16.39
CA GLY A 139 11.74 -21.08 15.84
C GLY A 139 12.41 -21.81 14.67
N LYS A 140 13.71 -22.08 14.71
CA LYS A 140 14.34 -23.13 13.88
C LYS A 140 14.92 -24.23 14.78
N ARG A 141 14.05 -25.13 15.22
CA ARG A 141 14.37 -26.54 15.45
C ARG A 141 13.19 -27.33 14.95
N TYR A 142 13.31 -27.87 13.74
CA TYR A 142 13.05 -29.26 13.36
C TYR A 142 13.75 -29.49 12.02
#